data_AF-A0A661IVB1-F1
#
_entry.id   AF-A0A661IVB1-F1
#
_cell.length_a   1.000
_cell.length_b   1.000
_cell.length_c   1.000
_cell.angle_alpha   90.00
_cell.angle_beta   90.00
_cell.angle_gamma   90.00
#
_symmetry.space_group_name_H-M   'P 1'
#
loop_
_entity.id
_entity.type
_entity.pdbx_description
1 polymer ?
#
loop_
_entity_poly.entity_id
_entity_poly.type
_entity_poly.pdbx_seq_one_letter_code
_entity_poly.pdbx_strand_id
1 'polypeptide(L)'
;MNEYLFQLIEVLFILVLLICDRDMFYRYLFMLCPNIIKKQFLIYDPKLIKFMYRPNYTLQYVCTSYTYDYIILIDRIHPKIQVSAFISNSNYLLTIMYPCKDLINYVFDHYPELISSINTSHLSEPLRNEIKLLLS
;
A
#
# COMPACT_ATOMS: atom_id res chain seq x y z
N MET A 1 -12.66 15.09 37.37
CA MET A 1 -13.87 15.33 36.54
C MET A 1 -13.56 15.48 35.04
N ASN A 2 -12.36 15.18 34.56
CA ASN A 2 -12.00 15.42 33.15
C ASN A 2 -11.89 14.15 32.28
N GLU A 3 -11.62 12.99 32.86
CA GLU A 3 -11.34 11.77 32.09
C GLU A 3 -12.62 11.15 31.50
N TYR A 4 -13.70 11.09 32.29
CA TYR A 4 -15.01 10.61 31.83
C TYR A 4 -15.64 11.51 30.77
N LEU A 5 -15.47 12.84 30.87
CA LEU A 5 -15.96 13.77 29.87
C LEU A 5 -15.20 13.61 28.54
N PHE A 6 -13.89 13.39 28.62
CA PHE A 6 -13.04 13.16 27.46
C PHE A 6 -13.41 11.84 26.76
N GLN A 7 -13.56 10.75 27.51
CA GLN A 7 -14.00 9.46 26.98
C GLN A 7 -15.41 9.53 26.34
N LEU A 8 -16.33 10.28 26.95
CA LEU A 8 -17.68 10.48 26.38
C LEU A 8 -17.62 11.24 25.05
N ILE A 9 -16.78 12.27 24.95
CA ILE A 9 -16.58 13.04 23.72
C ILE A 9 -15.96 12.15 22.63
N GLU A 10 -14.97 11.31 22.96
CA GLU A 10 -14.37 10.37 22.01
C GLU A 10 -15.41 9.38 21.47
N VAL A 11 -16.22 8.79 22.35
CA VAL A 11 -17.28 7.84 21.94
C VAL A 11 -18.33 8.53 21.07
N LEU A 12 -18.78 9.73 21.45
CA LEU A 12 -19.73 10.51 20.65
C LEU A 12 -19.14 10.90 19.29
N PHE A 13 -17.87 11.27 19.24
CA PHE A 13 -17.18 11.59 17.99
C PHE A 13 -17.08 10.37 17.07
N ILE A 14 -16.71 9.20 17.61
CA ILE A 14 -16.67 7.95 16.85
C ILE A 14 -18.06 7.57 16.33
N LEU A 15 -19.12 7.73 17.14
CA LEU A 15 -20.51 7.48 16.72
C LEU A 15 -20.96 8.43 15.61
N VAL A 16 -20.63 9.72 15.71
CA VAL A 16 -20.91 10.70 14.66
C VAL A 16 -20.19 10.33 13.37
N LEU A 17 -18.91 9.94 13.44
CA LEU A 17 -18.17 9.47 12.25
C LEU A 17 -18.80 8.23 11.63
N LEU A 18 -19.24 7.27 12.45
CA LEU A 18 -19.89 6.04 11.96
C LEU A 18 -21.18 6.33 11.19
N ILE A 19 -21.94 7.35 11.63
CA ILE A 19 -23.22 7.73 11.04
C ILE A 19 -23.03 8.62 9.80
N CYS A 20 -22.07 9.53 9.83
CA CYS A 20 -21.94 10.59 8.82
C CYS A 20 -20.95 10.26 7.69
N ASP A 21 -19.86 9.53 7.95
CA ASP A 21 -18.84 9.23 6.95
C ASP A 21 -18.04 7.96 7.30
N ARG A 22 -18.42 6.85 6.65
CA ARG A 22 -17.77 5.55 6.85
C ARG A 22 -16.28 5.55 6.51
N ASP A 23 -15.86 6.32 5.50
CA ASP A 23 -14.46 6.36 5.08
C ASP A 23 -13.61 7.09 6.13
N MET A 24 -14.13 8.20 6.67
CA MET A 24 -13.49 8.90 7.79
C MET A 24 -13.46 8.04 9.06
N PHE A 25 -14.54 7.31 9.35
CA PHE A 25 -14.57 6.35 10.46
C PHE A 25 -13.44 5.32 10.35
N TYR A 26 -13.25 4.67 9.20
CA TYR A 26 -12.18 3.67 9.04
C TYR A 26 -10.78 4.29 9.16
N ARG A 27 -10.57 5.50 8.64
CA ARG A 27 -9.29 6.21 8.79
C ARG A 27 -8.97 6.48 10.27
N TYR A 28 -9.93 6.99 11.03
CA TYR A 28 -9.77 7.22 12.47
C TYR A 28 -9.57 5.91 13.24
N LEU A 29 -10.37 4.90 12.96
CA LEU A 29 -10.25 3.57 13.58
C LEU A 29 -8.84 3.00 13.38
N PHE A 30 -8.33 2.98 12.14
CA PHE A 30 -7.01 2.44 11.86
C PHE A 30 -5.85 3.34 12.28
N MET A 31 -6.09 4.62 12.59
CA MET A 31 -5.08 5.48 13.21
C MET A 31 -4.83 5.06 14.67
N LEU A 32 -5.89 4.67 15.40
CA LEU A 32 -5.83 4.37 16.83
C LEU A 32 -5.64 2.88 17.14
N CYS A 33 -6.10 1.98 16.28
CA CYS A 33 -6.04 0.55 16.56
C CYS A 33 -4.61 -0.02 16.44
N PRO A 34 -4.24 -1.01 17.27
CA PRO A 34 -3.02 -1.77 17.11
C PRO A 34 -3.05 -2.65 15.85
N ASN A 35 -1.87 -2.99 15.32
CA ASN A 35 -1.72 -3.77 14.08
C ASN A 35 -2.42 -5.14 14.13
N ILE A 36 -2.57 -5.75 15.30
CA ILE A 36 -3.27 -7.03 15.44
C ILE A 36 -4.76 -6.91 15.11
N ILE A 37 -5.40 -5.79 15.50
CA ILE A 37 -6.80 -5.51 15.16
C ILE A 37 -6.89 -5.17 13.66
N LYS A 38 -6.00 -4.31 13.15
CA LYS A 38 -5.94 -4.00 11.70
C LYS A 38 -5.84 -5.27 10.86
N LYS A 39 -5.01 -6.23 11.29
CA LYS A 39 -4.86 -7.53 10.62
C LYS A 39 -6.18 -8.30 10.58
N GLN A 40 -6.95 -8.34 11.68
CA GLN A 40 -8.25 -9.02 11.70
C GLN A 40 -9.24 -8.37 10.72
N PHE A 41 -9.28 -7.04 10.65
CA PHE A 41 -10.09 -6.33 9.66
C PHE A 41 -9.67 -6.66 8.22
N LEU A 42 -8.37 -6.73 7.93
CA LEU A 42 -7.87 -7.10 6.59
C LEU A 42 -8.16 -8.55 6.22
N ILE A 43 -8.21 -9.46 7.18
CA ILE A 43 -8.62 -10.86 6.93
C ILE A 43 -10.09 -10.91 6.49
N TYR A 44 -10.94 -10.04 7.05
CA TYR A 44 -12.35 -9.96 6.68
C TYR A 44 -12.57 -9.20 5.35
N ASP A 45 -11.92 -8.05 5.18
CA ASP A 45 -11.98 -7.25 3.96
C ASP A 45 -10.60 -6.61 3.66
N PRO A 46 -9.84 -7.17 2.68
CA PRO A 46 -8.56 -6.63 2.27
C PRO A 46 -8.62 -5.19 1.74
N LYS A 47 -9.76 -4.73 1.21
CA LYS A 47 -9.91 -3.38 0.65
C LYS A 47 -9.75 -2.28 1.69
N LEU A 48 -9.92 -2.62 2.96
CA LEU A 48 -9.76 -1.70 4.09
C LEU A 48 -8.32 -1.17 4.23
N ILE A 49 -7.34 -1.79 3.56
CA ILE A 49 -5.96 -1.29 3.55
C ILE A 49 -5.85 0.15 3.02
N LYS A 50 -6.75 0.56 2.11
CA LYS A 50 -6.79 1.92 1.54
C LYS A 50 -6.98 3.03 2.58
N PHE A 51 -7.50 2.68 3.76
CA PHE A 51 -7.73 3.61 4.87
C PHE A 51 -6.56 3.66 5.86
N MET A 52 -5.54 2.81 5.67
CA MET A 52 -4.38 2.75 6.57
C MET A 52 -3.28 3.69 6.09
N TYR A 53 -2.83 4.58 6.96
CA TYR A 53 -1.64 5.38 6.68
C TYR A 53 -0.38 4.50 6.79
N ARG A 54 0.33 4.32 5.66
CA ARG A 54 1.60 3.56 5.57
C ARG A 54 1.52 2.17 6.24
N PRO A 55 0.68 1.25 5.75
CA PRO A 55 0.60 -0.11 6.31
C PRO A 55 1.98 -0.77 6.24
N ASN A 56 2.39 -1.46 7.31
CA ASN A 56 3.66 -2.16 7.33
C ASN A 56 3.62 -3.44 6.48
N TYR A 57 4.78 -4.09 6.30
CA TYR A 57 4.89 -5.32 5.52
C TYR A 57 3.86 -6.38 5.90
N THR A 58 3.65 -6.64 7.19
CA THR A 58 2.71 -7.67 7.65
C THR A 58 1.27 -7.38 7.21
N LEU A 59 0.84 -6.13 7.28
CA LEU A 59 -0.50 -5.73 6.85
C LEU A 59 -0.64 -5.79 5.33
N GLN A 60 0.37 -5.31 4.60
CA GLN A 60 0.40 -5.40 3.14
C GLN A 60 0.39 -6.87 2.66
N TYR A 61 1.15 -7.74 3.33
CA TYR A 61 1.22 -9.17 3.02
C TYR A 61 -0.13 -9.85 3.24
N VAL A 62 -0.81 -9.58 4.35
CA VAL A 62 -2.15 -10.13 4.62
C VAL A 62 -3.16 -9.68 3.56
N CYS A 63 -3.07 -8.42 3.12
CA CYS A 63 -3.93 -7.90 2.07
C CYS A 63 -3.66 -8.58 0.72
N THR A 64 -2.39 -8.82 0.40
CA THR A 64 -1.95 -9.35 -0.90
C THR A 64 -1.83 -10.88 -0.96
N SER A 65 -2.04 -11.59 0.15
CA SER A 65 -1.88 -13.05 0.22
C SER A 65 -2.96 -13.82 -0.55
N TYR A 66 -4.11 -13.19 -0.80
CA TYR A 66 -5.21 -13.80 -1.56
C TYR A 66 -5.15 -13.44 -3.04
N THR A 67 -4.88 -12.17 -3.34
CA THR A 67 -4.67 -11.65 -4.71
C THR A 67 -3.78 -10.40 -4.62
N TYR A 68 -2.96 -10.22 -5.65
CA TYR A 68 -2.15 -9.02 -5.82
C TYR A 68 -2.95 -7.82 -6.35
N ASP A 69 -4.22 -7.98 -6.73
CA ASP A 69 -5.08 -6.87 -7.20
C ASP A 69 -5.16 -5.71 -6.20
N TYR A 70 -5.07 -6.01 -4.89
CA TYR A 70 -5.13 -4.99 -3.85
C TYR A 70 -3.88 -4.12 -3.74
N ILE A 71 -2.83 -4.41 -4.50
CA ILE A 71 -1.64 -3.55 -4.60
C ILE A 71 -2.00 -2.14 -5.07
N ILE A 72 -3.04 -1.98 -5.91
CA ILE A 72 -3.53 -0.67 -6.35
C ILE A 72 -4.02 0.22 -5.20
N LEU A 73 -4.33 -0.38 -4.04
CA LEU A 73 -4.81 0.33 -2.85
C LEU A 73 -3.67 0.72 -1.91
N ILE A 74 -2.42 0.41 -2.24
CA ILE A 74 -1.25 0.63 -1.41
C ILE A 74 -0.29 1.56 -2.14
N ASP A 75 -0.14 2.80 -1.67
CA ASP A 75 0.78 3.75 -2.31
C ASP A 75 2.23 3.22 -2.29
N ARG A 76 2.73 2.82 -1.12
CA ARG A 76 4.12 2.38 -0.92
C ARG A 76 4.20 0.90 -0.60
N ILE A 77 4.22 0.11 -1.66
CA ILE A 77 4.28 -1.35 -1.59
C ILE A 77 5.68 -1.78 -1.15
N HIS A 78 5.74 -2.74 -0.25
CA HIS A 78 6.99 -3.31 0.23
C HIS A 78 7.77 -3.99 -0.92
N PRO A 79 9.10 -3.83 -1.03
CA PRO A 79 9.91 -4.40 -2.12
C PRO A 79 9.65 -5.88 -2.42
N LYS A 80 9.58 -6.72 -1.38
CA LYS A 80 9.28 -8.16 -1.53
C LYS A 80 7.93 -8.42 -2.22
N ILE A 81 6.92 -7.61 -1.92
CA ILE A 81 5.57 -7.75 -2.50
C ILE A 81 5.60 -7.25 -3.94
N GLN A 82 6.30 -6.16 -4.23
CA GLN A 82 6.47 -5.65 -5.60
C GLN A 82 7.04 -6.72 -6.54
N VAL A 83 8.16 -7.33 -6.16
CA VAL A 83 8.81 -8.39 -6.94
C VAL A 83 7.90 -9.62 -7.07
N SER A 84 7.29 -10.07 -5.96
CA SER A 84 6.42 -11.27 -6.00
C SER A 84 5.18 -11.05 -6.87
N ALA A 85 4.59 -9.86 -6.81
CA ALA A 85 3.45 -9.50 -7.65
C ALA A 85 3.84 -9.47 -9.12
N PHE A 86 4.95 -8.82 -9.46
CA PHE A 86 5.47 -8.79 -10.82
C PHE A 86 5.74 -10.19 -11.39
N ILE A 87 6.37 -11.07 -10.59
CA ILE A 87 6.59 -12.48 -10.99
C ILE A 87 5.26 -13.20 -11.23
N SER A 88 4.24 -12.93 -10.41
CA SER A 88 2.92 -13.53 -10.58
C SER A 88 2.21 -13.02 -11.84
N ASN A 89 2.35 -11.74 -12.17
CA ASN A 89 1.80 -11.12 -13.36
C ASN A 89 2.54 -9.80 -13.64
N SER A 90 3.22 -9.73 -14.77
CA SER A 90 4.02 -8.56 -15.17
C SER A 90 3.19 -7.29 -15.31
N ASN A 91 1.87 -7.38 -15.55
CA ASN A 91 0.98 -6.22 -15.63
C ASN A 91 0.92 -5.40 -14.33
N TYR A 92 1.24 -6.00 -13.17
CA TYR A 92 1.30 -5.25 -11.91
C TYR A 92 2.39 -4.18 -11.92
N LEU A 93 3.38 -4.26 -12.80
CA LEU A 93 4.39 -3.21 -12.97
C LEU A 93 3.76 -1.83 -13.17
N LEU A 94 2.69 -1.75 -13.97
CA LEU A 94 1.97 -0.52 -14.27
C LEU A 94 1.19 0.05 -13.07
N THR A 95 0.89 -0.80 -12.09
CA THR A 95 0.16 -0.43 -10.87
C THR A 95 1.09 0.09 -9.78
N ILE A 96 2.38 -0.23 -9.86
CA ILE A 96 3.37 0.13 -8.85
C ILE A 96 3.82 1.59 -9.09
N MET A 97 3.31 2.52 -8.28
CA MET A 97 3.68 3.94 -8.40
C MET A 97 5.13 4.21 -7.98
N TYR A 98 5.64 3.48 -6.99
CA TYR A 98 6.99 3.65 -6.44
C TYR A 98 7.81 2.37 -6.60
N PRO A 99 8.31 2.07 -7.81
CA PRO A 99 9.10 0.88 -8.05
C PRO A 99 10.39 0.92 -7.23
N CYS A 100 10.67 -0.16 -6.49
CA CYS A 100 11.91 -0.30 -5.73
C CYS A 100 13.06 -0.73 -6.63
N LYS A 101 14.30 -0.50 -6.18
CA LYS A 101 15.51 -0.90 -6.91
C LYS A 101 15.52 -2.40 -7.22
N ASP A 102 15.09 -3.24 -6.29
CA ASP A 102 15.06 -4.69 -6.48
C ASP A 102 14.13 -5.10 -7.62
N LEU A 103 12.95 -4.48 -7.75
CA LEU A 103 12.04 -4.71 -8.86
C LEU A 103 12.66 -4.24 -10.18
N ILE A 104 13.27 -3.06 -10.19
CA ILE A 104 13.89 -2.49 -11.40
C ILE A 104 15.00 -3.41 -11.91
N ASN A 105 15.90 -3.82 -11.02
CA ASN A 105 16.98 -4.74 -11.35
C ASN A 105 16.42 -6.08 -11.85
N TYR A 106 15.37 -6.60 -11.20
CA TYR A 106 14.73 -7.84 -11.62
C TYR A 106 14.13 -7.73 -13.04
N VAL A 107 13.51 -6.60 -13.36
CA VAL A 107 13.02 -6.32 -14.73
C VAL A 107 14.18 -6.22 -15.71
N PHE A 108 15.28 -5.55 -15.34
CA PHE A 108 16.47 -5.46 -16.20
C PHE A 108 17.07 -6.82 -16.55
N ASP A 109 17.21 -7.67 -15.54
CA ASP A 109 17.91 -8.95 -15.69
C ASP A 109 17.06 -10.00 -16.43
N HIS A 110 15.73 -9.92 -16.34
CA HIS A 110 14.84 -10.99 -16.79
C HIS A 110 13.79 -10.57 -17.84
N TYR A 111 13.42 -9.29 -17.90
CA TYR A 111 12.35 -8.77 -18.77
C TYR A 111 12.72 -7.39 -19.35
N PRO A 112 13.85 -7.27 -20.07
CA PRO A 112 14.34 -5.99 -20.57
C PRO A 112 13.34 -5.27 -21.49
N GLU A 113 12.45 -6.00 -22.16
CA GLU A 113 11.38 -5.45 -22.99
C GLU A 113 10.35 -4.62 -22.19
N LEU A 114 10.24 -4.85 -20.88
CA LEU A 114 9.30 -4.15 -19.98
C LEU A 114 9.91 -2.92 -19.31
N ILE A 115 11.19 -2.59 -19.56
CA ILE A 115 11.88 -1.43 -18.97
C ILE A 115 11.13 -0.12 -19.21
N SER A 116 10.58 0.04 -20.42
CA SER A 116 9.81 1.22 -20.82
C SER A 116 8.54 1.42 -19.99
N SER A 117 8.04 0.36 -19.34
CA SER A 117 6.84 0.37 -18.50
C SER A 117 7.11 0.75 -17.04
N ILE A 118 8.38 0.89 -16.64
CA ILE A 118 8.74 1.27 -15.27
C ILE A 118 8.37 2.74 -15.04
N ASN A 119 7.59 3.01 -13.98
CA ASN A 119 7.32 4.38 -13.58
C ASN A 119 8.58 5.07 -13.02
N THR A 120 9.12 6.01 -13.79
CA THR A 120 10.38 6.69 -13.46
C THR A 120 10.21 7.98 -12.66
N SER A 121 8.97 8.44 -12.45
CA SER A 121 8.67 9.75 -11.85
C SER A 121 9.28 9.94 -10.46
N HIS A 122 9.31 8.86 -9.67
CA HIS A 122 9.78 8.85 -8.29
C HIS A 122 11.17 8.22 -8.11
N LEU A 123 11.86 7.89 -9.21
CA LEU A 123 13.22 7.35 -9.16
C LEU A 123 14.25 8.45 -8.95
N SER A 124 15.36 8.09 -8.31
CA SER A 124 16.54 8.94 -8.23
C SER A 124 17.08 9.25 -9.64
N GLU A 125 17.72 10.40 -9.80
CA GLU A 125 18.31 10.79 -11.10
C GLU A 125 19.27 9.74 -11.68
N PRO A 126 20.15 9.08 -10.90
CA PRO A 126 21.02 8.04 -11.44
C PRO A 126 20.26 6.88 -12.08
N LEU A 127 19.26 6.32 -11.38
CA LEU A 127 18.45 5.20 -11.89
C LEU A 127 17.61 5.63 -13.11
N ARG A 128 17.12 6.86 -13.12
CA ARG A 128 16.37 7.41 -14.25
C ARG A 128 17.24 7.55 -15.49
N ASN A 129 18.48 7.99 -15.32
CA ASN A 129 19.43 8.12 -16.43
C ASN A 129 19.86 6.74 -16.95
N GLU A 130 20.05 5.77 -16.07
CA GLU A 130 20.33 4.38 -16.45
C GLU A 130 19.19 3.79 -17.30
N ILE A 131 17.93 3.92 -16.86
CA ILE A 131 16.76 3.50 -17.64
C ILE A 131 16.71 4.21 -19.01
N LYS A 132 16.99 5.53 -19.05
CA LYS A 132 16.99 6.29 -20.31
C LYS A 132 18.03 5.79 -21.31
N LEU A 133 19.23 5.44 -20.84
CA LEU A 133 20.30 4.90 -21.69
C LEU A 133 19.96 3.52 -22.26
N LEU A 134 19.17 2.73 -21.53
CA LEU A 134 18.72 1.41 -22.00
C LEU A 134 17.60 1.48 -23.04
N LEU A 135 16.92 2.63 -23.16
CA LEU A 135 15.81 2.86 -24.09
C LEU A 135 16.20 3.64 -25.35
N SER A 136 17.44 4.14 -25.43
CA SER A 136 17.99 4.88 -26.58
C SER A 136 18.66 3.96 -27.59
#